data_AF-A0A091JMS6-F1
#
_entry.id   AF-A0A091JMS6-F1
#
_cell.length_a   1.000
_cell.length_b   1.000
_cell.length_c   1.000
_cell.angle_alpha   90.00
_cell.angle_beta   90.00
_cell.angle_gamma   90.00
#
_symmetry.space_group_name_H-M   'P 1'
#
loop_
_entity.id
_entity.type
_entity.pdbx_description
1 polymer ?
#
loop_
_entity_poly.entity_id
_entity_poly.type
_entity_poly.pdbx_seq_one_letter_code
_entity_poly.pdbx_strand_id
1 'polypeptide(L)'
;GAALLQAEKKLPPQLAKVLVYDLLFGKGLKCGGRWKALARRHRARLEAELARLKVQQKVSRNEDLLAPQAASPAAPQVPRYVRVNTLKTCVDNVIDFFKRQGYSYLGKAASVEELRALSGKKFLLDLHLPELLVFPPQTDFHDNLLYTSGHIILQDKASCLPAFLLGPAAGSHIIDACAAPGNKTSHLAAILKNKGQIFAFDVDTKRLATMNTMLMRAGVTSFQLAQQDFLTVDPSDPKYSKVTGILLDPSCSGSGMVNRLPREEAAPSAQRLQALAGFQRKVLSHALSFPALQRLVYSTCSLHREENEDVVHAVLQEQGSDFRLVHAFPSWPCRGLAAFPGAEGCLRASPADTLTHGFFVAVLERHGEGAAAPSSPPVAAENPQPGEGAEPGAAHKKRKRKKQWVK
;
A
#
# COMPACT_ATOMS: atom_id res chain seq x y z
N GLY A 1 38.24 3.27 -11.70
CA GLY A 1 38.87 3.79 -12.92
C GLY A 1 38.04 3.68 -14.20
N ALA A 2 36.75 3.31 -14.17
CA ALA A 2 35.95 3.19 -15.40
C ALA A 2 35.55 4.53 -16.06
N ALA A 3 35.72 5.67 -15.37
CA ALA A 3 35.41 7.03 -15.87
C ALA A 3 34.02 7.19 -16.53
N LEU A 4 33.05 6.34 -16.19
CA LEU A 4 31.74 6.28 -16.87
C LEU A 4 31.02 7.63 -16.84
N LEU A 5 31.01 8.30 -15.69
CA LEU A 5 30.37 9.60 -15.52
C LEU A 5 31.13 10.76 -16.19
N GLN A 6 32.43 10.58 -16.45
CA GLN A 6 33.23 11.55 -17.20
C GLN A 6 32.99 11.41 -18.71
N ALA A 7 32.85 10.16 -19.19
CA ALA A 7 32.55 9.85 -20.58
C ALA A 7 31.08 10.17 -20.94
N GLU A 8 30.15 9.95 -20.02
CA GLU A 8 28.71 10.10 -20.24
C GLU A 8 28.14 11.21 -19.36
N LYS A 9 28.46 12.48 -19.68
CA LYS A 9 28.05 13.66 -18.89
C LYS A 9 26.54 13.80 -18.68
N LYS A 10 25.73 13.18 -19.55
CA LYS A 10 24.26 13.17 -19.47
C LYS A 10 23.70 12.02 -18.63
N LEU A 11 24.55 11.12 -18.13
CA LEU A 11 24.14 9.99 -17.29
C LEU A 11 24.07 10.43 -15.81
N PRO A 12 22.87 10.43 -15.20
CA PRO A 12 22.77 10.76 -13.78
C PRO A 12 23.58 9.75 -12.93
N PRO A 13 24.35 10.19 -11.91
CA PRO A 13 25.18 9.31 -11.09
C PRO A 13 24.41 8.15 -10.44
N GLN A 14 23.15 8.39 -10.06
CA GLN A 14 22.28 7.38 -9.45
C GLN A 14 21.88 6.29 -10.45
N LEU A 15 21.49 6.69 -11.66
CA LEU A 15 21.16 5.76 -12.73
C LEU A 15 22.40 4.95 -13.15
N ALA A 16 23.58 5.58 -13.16
CA ALA A 16 24.84 4.88 -13.40
C ALA A 16 25.08 3.77 -12.36
N LYS A 17 24.84 4.02 -11.07
CA LYS A 17 24.99 3.00 -10.02
C LYS A 17 24.07 1.80 -10.27
N VAL A 18 22.80 2.04 -10.55
CA VAL A 18 21.82 0.97 -10.82
C VAL A 18 22.20 0.19 -12.09
N LEU A 19 22.54 0.88 -13.18
CA LEU A 19 22.93 0.23 -14.43
C LEU A 19 24.20 -0.61 -14.29
N VAL A 20 25.20 -0.11 -13.56
CA VAL A 20 26.45 -0.86 -13.30
C VAL A 20 26.18 -2.05 -12.40
N TYR A 21 25.35 -1.89 -11.36
CA TYR A 21 24.96 -2.99 -10.48
C TYR A 21 24.20 -4.08 -11.25
N ASP A 22 23.16 -3.73 -12.00
CA ASP A 22 22.37 -4.68 -12.79
C ASP A 22 23.20 -5.39 -13.88
N LEU A 23 24.20 -4.69 -14.43
CA LEU A 23 25.09 -5.24 -15.46
C LEU A 23 26.13 -6.22 -14.89
N LEU A 24 26.70 -5.91 -13.72
CA LEU A 24 27.87 -6.63 -13.17
C LEU A 24 27.51 -7.63 -12.05
N PHE A 25 26.44 -7.38 -11.31
CA PHE A 25 26.01 -8.16 -10.14
C PHE A 25 24.57 -8.68 -10.26
N GLY A 26 23.72 -8.05 -11.08
CA GLY A 26 22.33 -8.46 -11.30
C GLY A 26 22.16 -9.58 -12.33
N LYS A 27 20.91 -10.03 -12.54
CA LYS A 27 20.52 -11.00 -13.58
C LYS A 27 20.46 -10.39 -15.00
N GLY A 28 21.24 -9.33 -15.26
CA GLY A 28 21.27 -8.57 -16.50
C GLY A 28 20.41 -7.30 -16.50
N LEU A 29 20.67 -6.43 -17.48
CA LEU A 29 20.02 -5.12 -17.62
C LEU A 29 18.51 -5.24 -17.94
N LYS A 30 17.67 -4.92 -16.95
CA LYS A 30 16.20 -4.85 -17.10
C LYS A 30 15.70 -3.56 -17.77
N CYS A 31 16.55 -2.55 -17.94
CA CYS A 31 16.20 -1.30 -18.63
C CYS A 31 16.18 -1.46 -20.16
N GLY A 32 15.28 -0.75 -20.85
CA GLY A 32 15.23 -0.64 -22.33
C GLY A 32 15.86 0.66 -22.87
N GLY A 33 16.01 0.73 -24.20
CA GLY A 33 16.38 1.97 -24.91
C GLY A 33 17.84 2.43 -24.77
N ARG A 34 18.07 3.74 -24.83
CA ARG A 34 19.41 4.37 -24.91
C ARG A 34 20.35 3.99 -23.76
N TRP A 35 19.80 3.76 -22.57
CA TRP A 35 20.58 3.42 -21.37
C TRP A 35 21.12 2.00 -21.41
N LYS A 36 20.36 1.05 -21.97
CA LYS A 36 20.82 -0.32 -22.21
C LYS A 36 21.97 -0.35 -23.21
N ALA A 37 21.85 0.43 -24.29
CA ALA A 37 22.90 0.56 -25.30
C ALA A 37 24.17 1.19 -24.72
N LEU A 38 24.04 2.24 -23.90
CA LEU A 38 25.14 2.88 -23.20
C LEU A 38 25.83 1.92 -22.23
N ALA A 39 25.08 1.23 -21.37
CA ALA A 39 25.64 0.27 -20.41
C ALA A 39 26.37 -0.89 -21.11
N ARG A 40 25.83 -1.38 -22.23
CA ARG A 40 26.50 -2.40 -23.07
C ARG A 40 27.80 -1.87 -23.70
N ARG A 41 27.82 -0.63 -24.19
CA ARG A 41 29.02 -0.01 -24.80
C ARG A 41 30.20 0.04 -23.82
N HIS A 42 29.92 0.31 -22.54
CA HIS A 42 30.94 0.41 -21.49
C HIS A 42 31.19 -0.92 -20.74
N ARG A 43 30.53 -2.02 -21.14
CA ARG A 43 30.56 -3.30 -20.42
C ARG A 43 31.97 -3.86 -20.21
N ALA A 44 32.75 -3.98 -21.29
CA ALA A 44 34.10 -4.56 -21.21
C ALA A 44 35.01 -3.77 -20.24
N ARG A 45 34.89 -2.43 -20.24
CA ARG A 45 35.66 -1.57 -19.34
C ARG A 45 35.23 -1.73 -17.88
N LEU A 46 33.92 -1.85 -17.65
CA LEU A 46 33.36 -2.06 -16.32
C LEU A 46 33.73 -3.45 -15.76
N GLU A 47 33.69 -4.49 -16.60
CA GLU A 47 34.11 -5.86 -16.23
C GLU A 47 35.63 -5.93 -15.94
N ALA A 48 36.46 -5.23 -16.72
CA ALA A 48 37.90 -5.16 -16.46
C ALA A 48 38.23 -4.45 -15.13
N GLU A 49 37.52 -3.37 -14.81
CA GLU A 49 37.66 -2.68 -13.53
C GLU A 49 37.16 -3.52 -12.36
N LEU A 50 36.07 -4.27 -12.55
CA LEU A 50 35.59 -5.24 -11.56
C LEU A 50 36.64 -6.33 -11.31
N ALA A 51 37.24 -6.90 -12.36
CA ALA A 51 38.30 -7.90 -12.23
C ALA A 51 39.51 -7.34 -11.47
N ARG A 52 39.92 -6.10 -11.75
CA ARG A 52 40.99 -5.42 -10.98
C ARG A 52 40.63 -5.27 -9.51
N LEU A 53 39.40 -4.87 -9.21
CA LEU A 53 38.91 -4.75 -7.83
C LEU A 53 38.92 -6.12 -7.10
N LYS A 54 38.52 -7.20 -7.79
CA LYS A 54 38.56 -8.57 -7.24
C LYS A 54 39.97 -9.00 -6.87
N VAL A 55 40.95 -8.71 -7.74
CA VAL A 55 42.37 -8.99 -7.47
C VAL A 55 42.88 -8.14 -6.31
N GLN A 56 42.56 -6.86 -6.27
CA GLN A 56 42.97 -5.96 -5.19
C GLN A 56 42.42 -6.37 -3.83
N GLN A 57 41.16 -6.80 -3.77
CA GLN A 57 40.50 -7.25 -2.55
C GLN A 57 40.69 -8.76 -2.27
N LYS A 58 41.43 -9.47 -3.12
CA LYS A 58 41.69 -10.92 -3.02
C LYS A 58 40.43 -11.78 -2.94
N VAL A 59 39.40 -11.45 -3.71
CA VAL A 59 38.13 -12.18 -3.76
C VAL A 59 37.88 -12.83 -5.12
N SER A 60 37.22 -13.99 -5.13
CA SER A 60 36.99 -14.79 -6.34
C SER A 60 35.59 -14.62 -6.92
N ARG A 61 34.57 -14.31 -6.11
CA ARG A 61 33.21 -14.03 -6.57
C ARG A 61 32.94 -12.52 -6.60
N ASN A 62 31.97 -12.12 -7.41
CA ASN A 62 31.58 -10.70 -7.46
C ASN A 62 30.90 -10.30 -6.15
N GLU A 63 30.08 -11.18 -5.57
CA GLU A 63 29.34 -10.90 -4.34
C GLU A 63 30.26 -10.61 -3.15
N ASP A 64 31.47 -11.16 -3.15
CA ASP A 64 32.47 -10.97 -2.09
C ASP A 64 33.12 -9.56 -2.13
N LEU A 65 32.98 -8.82 -3.24
CA LEU A 65 33.39 -7.40 -3.34
C LEU A 65 32.37 -6.45 -2.73
N LEU A 66 31.12 -6.89 -2.61
CA LEU A 66 30.17 -6.18 -1.78
C LEU A 66 30.73 -6.38 -0.37
N ALA A 67 30.94 -5.30 0.39
CA ALA A 67 31.32 -5.42 1.78
C ALA A 67 30.47 -6.55 2.39
N PRO A 68 31.03 -7.47 3.21
CA PRO A 68 30.15 -8.29 4.03
C PRO A 68 29.20 -7.28 4.60
N GLN A 69 27.89 -7.44 4.33
CA GLN A 69 26.93 -6.67 5.08
C GLN A 69 27.42 -6.92 6.49
N ALA A 70 28.01 -5.89 7.12
CA ALA A 70 28.21 -5.94 8.54
C ALA A 70 26.85 -6.45 8.99
N ALA A 71 26.84 -7.48 9.82
CA ALA A 71 25.63 -7.88 10.49
C ALA A 71 25.18 -6.72 11.41
N SER A 72 25.00 -5.50 10.86
CA SER A 72 23.76 -4.76 10.97
C SER A 72 22.68 -5.81 11.13
N PRO A 73 22.05 -5.88 12.32
CA PRO A 73 21.10 -6.93 12.65
C PRO A 73 20.19 -7.09 11.45
N ALA A 74 20.18 -8.28 10.84
CA ALA A 74 19.62 -8.53 9.50
C ALA A 74 18.38 -7.64 9.32
N ALA A 75 18.48 -6.63 8.44
CA ALA A 75 17.47 -5.59 8.34
C ALA A 75 16.10 -6.28 8.30
N PRO A 76 15.16 -5.93 9.21
CA PRO A 76 13.98 -6.76 9.46
C PRO A 76 13.27 -7.04 8.14
N GLN A 77 13.30 -8.30 7.72
CA GLN A 77 12.81 -8.70 6.41
C GLN A 77 11.29 -8.77 6.47
N VAL A 78 10.65 -7.66 6.09
CA VAL A 78 9.20 -7.57 5.98
C VAL A 78 8.70 -8.58 4.93
N PRO A 79 7.67 -9.40 5.24
CA PRO A 79 7.06 -10.31 4.29
C PRO A 79 6.58 -9.62 3.02
N ARG A 80 6.44 -10.39 1.93
CA ARG A 80 5.82 -9.89 0.71
C ARG A 80 4.30 -9.95 0.84
N TYR A 81 3.70 -8.80 1.08
CA TYR A 81 2.25 -8.64 1.08
C TYR A 81 1.69 -8.46 -0.34
N VAL A 82 0.62 -9.19 -0.63
CA VAL A 82 -0.06 -9.22 -1.93
C VAL A 82 -1.55 -9.06 -1.69
N ARG A 83 -2.09 -7.86 -1.98
CA ARG A 83 -3.52 -7.61 -1.89
C ARG A 83 -4.22 -8.17 -3.12
N VAL A 84 -5.24 -8.97 -2.90
CA VAL A 84 -6.13 -9.48 -3.94
C VAL A 84 -7.04 -8.35 -4.43
N ASN A 85 -7.12 -8.18 -5.75
CA ASN A 85 -7.99 -7.18 -6.34
C ASN A 85 -9.40 -7.76 -6.56
N THR A 86 -10.30 -7.49 -5.60
CA THR A 86 -11.67 -8.00 -5.60
C THR A 86 -12.55 -7.45 -6.73
N LEU A 87 -12.09 -6.46 -7.49
CA LEU A 87 -12.76 -6.00 -8.72
C LEU A 87 -12.60 -6.98 -9.89
N LYS A 88 -11.57 -7.83 -9.87
CA LYS A 88 -11.21 -8.71 -10.99
C LYS A 88 -11.22 -10.20 -10.64
N THR A 89 -11.08 -10.54 -9.36
CA THR A 89 -10.99 -11.92 -8.89
C THR A 89 -11.43 -12.04 -7.44
N CYS A 90 -11.46 -13.24 -6.88
CA CYS A 90 -11.57 -13.50 -5.45
C CYS A 90 -10.28 -14.14 -4.91
N VAL A 91 -10.15 -14.19 -3.58
CA VAL A 91 -9.01 -14.81 -2.87
C VAL A 91 -8.81 -16.27 -3.25
N ASP A 92 -9.89 -17.06 -3.31
CA ASP A 92 -9.82 -18.50 -3.63
C ASP A 92 -9.17 -18.76 -4.99
N ASN A 93 -9.56 -17.99 -6.01
CA ASN A 93 -8.98 -18.10 -7.36
C ASN A 93 -7.47 -17.78 -7.37
N VAL A 94 -7.04 -16.79 -6.57
CA VAL A 94 -5.63 -16.43 -6.45
C VAL A 94 -4.85 -17.51 -5.71
N ILE A 95 -5.42 -18.07 -4.64
CA ILE A 95 -4.85 -19.19 -3.89
C ILE A 95 -4.66 -20.39 -4.82
N ASP A 96 -5.68 -20.77 -5.59
CA ASP A 96 -5.61 -21.89 -6.52
C ASP A 96 -4.60 -21.66 -7.65
N PHE A 97 -4.48 -20.43 -8.14
CA PHE A 97 -3.45 -20.08 -9.11
C PHE A 97 -2.04 -20.33 -8.54
N PHE A 98 -1.74 -19.85 -7.32
CA PHE A 98 -0.43 -20.05 -6.71
C PHE A 98 -0.18 -21.53 -6.36
N LYS A 99 -1.20 -22.28 -5.93
CA LYS A 99 -1.10 -23.74 -5.74
C LYS A 99 -0.66 -24.45 -7.02
N ARG A 100 -1.23 -24.10 -8.17
CA ARG A 100 -0.82 -24.63 -9.49
C ARG A 100 0.60 -24.24 -9.88
N GLN A 101 1.15 -23.14 -9.35
CA GLN A 101 2.56 -22.75 -9.51
C GLN A 101 3.52 -23.43 -8.51
N GLY A 102 3.01 -24.39 -7.73
CA GLY A 102 3.77 -25.15 -6.75
C GLY A 102 3.96 -24.45 -5.42
N TYR A 103 3.13 -23.45 -5.09
CA TYR A 103 3.06 -22.91 -3.74
C TYR A 103 2.15 -23.77 -2.85
N SER A 104 2.48 -23.84 -1.57
CA SER A 104 1.68 -24.50 -0.53
C SER A 104 0.93 -23.44 0.28
N TYR A 105 -0.40 -23.45 0.20
CA TYR A 105 -1.25 -22.59 1.03
C TYR A 105 -1.39 -23.19 2.42
N LEU A 106 -1.09 -22.40 3.45
CA LEU A 106 -1.08 -22.86 4.86
C LEU A 106 -2.33 -22.44 5.63
N GLY A 107 -3.32 -21.82 4.98
CA GLY A 107 -4.51 -21.29 5.65
C GLY A 107 -4.38 -19.82 6.04
N LYS A 108 -5.19 -19.38 7.00
CA LYS A 108 -5.12 -18.05 7.59
C LYS A 108 -4.14 -18.05 8.75
N ALA A 109 -3.25 -17.06 8.78
CA ALA A 109 -2.28 -16.92 9.86
C ALA A 109 -2.98 -16.73 11.21
N ALA A 110 -2.53 -17.46 12.22
CA ALA A 110 -3.02 -17.33 13.59
C ALA A 110 -2.20 -16.33 14.42
N SER A 111 -0.94 -16.09 14.05
CA SER A 111 -0.07 -15.14 14.77
C SER A 111 0.99 -14.51 13.86
N VAL A 112 1.69 -13.50 14.40
CA VAL A 112 2.79 -12.81 13.70
C VAL A 112 4.01 -13.74 13.54
N GLU A 113 4.20 -14.70 14.45
CA GLU A 113 5.28 -15.68 14.43
C GLU A 113 5.18 -16.61 13.21
N GLU A 114 3.97 -17.01 12.83
CA GLU A 114 3.75 -17.80 11.61
C GLU A 114 4.17 -17.04 10.35
N LEU A 115 3.87 -15.74 10.29
CA LEU A 115 4.30 -14.88 9.20
C LEU A 115 5.83 -14.74 9.16
N ARG A 116 6.47 -14.66 10.33
CA ARG A 116 7.93 -14.57 10.47
C ARG A 116 8.65 -15.86 10.06
N ALA A 117 8.05 -17.01 10.33
CA ALA A 117 8.58 -18.33 9.99
C ALA A 117 8.38 -18.71 8.50
N LEU A 118 7.64 -17.89 7.76
CA LEU A 118 7.26 -18.18 6.37
C LEU A 118 8.50 -18.22 5.47
N SER A 119 8.70 -19.35 4.79
CA SER A 119 9.87 -19.60 3.95
C SER A 119 9.53 -20.52 2.77
N GLY A 120 10.40 -20.53 1.75
CA GLY A 120 10.27 -21.37 0.57
C GLY A 120 9.04 -21.01 -0.29
N LYS A 121 8.34 -22.01 -0.82
CA LYS A 121 7.09 -21.81 -1.59
C LYS A 121 5.86 -21.99 -0.71
N LYS A 122 5.81 -21.35 0.46
CA LYS A 122 4.65 -21.37 1.36
C LYS A 122 4.02 -20.00 1.43
N PHE A 123 2.71 -19.91 1.60
CA PHE A 123 2.02 -18.64 1.76
C PHE A 123 0.76 -18.78 2.61
N LEU A 124 0.35 -17.68 3.22
CA LEU A 124 -0.76 -17.58 4.18
C LEU A 124 -1.74 -16.49 3.75
N LEU A 125 -2.96 -16.55 4.26
CA LEU A 125 -3.83 -15.38 4.36
C LEU A 125 -3.47 -14.58 5.62
N ASP A 126 -3.50 -13.25 5.52
CA ASP A 126 -3.15 -12.37 6.63
C ASP A 126 -4.07 -12.56 7.85
N LEU A 127 -3.50 -12.33 9.03
CA LEU A 127 -4.21 -12.40 10.32
C LEU A 127 -5.41 -11.43 10.38
N HIS A 128 -5.22 -10.23 9.82
CA HIS A 128 -6.05 -9.06 10.04
C HIS A 128 -6.93 -8.71 8.83
N LEU A 129 -6.37 -8.78 7.62
CA LEU A 129 -7.00 -8.28 6.41
C LEU A 129 -7.47 -9.44 5.52
N PRO A 130 -8.78 -9.53 5.18
CA PRO A 130 -9.37 -10.71 4.54
C PRO A 130 -8.89 -10.94 3.10
N GLU A 131 -8.42 -9.90 2.41
CA GLU A 131 -8.01 -9.96 1.00
C GLU A 131 -6.49 -9.83 0.83
N LEU A 132 -5.71 -10.09 1.90
CA LEU A 132 -4.27 -9.89 1.89
C LEU A 132 -3.55 -11.23 2.05
N LEU A 133 -2.80 -11.64 1.03
CA LEU A 133 -1.93 -12.80 1.07
C LEU A 133 -0.53 -12.39 1.52
N VAL A 134 0.13 -13.29 2.25
CA VAL A 134 1.47 -13.09 2.79
C VAL A 134 2.41 -14.17 2.25
N PHE A 135 3.51 -13.72 1.65
CA PHE A 135 4.57 -14.56 1.08
C PHE A 135 5.91 -14.27 1.78
N PRO A 136 6.87 -15.20 1.71
CA PRO A 136 8.20 -15.00 2.26
C PRO A 136 8.84 -13.72 1.73
N PRO A 137 9.73 -13.09 2.52
CA PRO A 137 10.51 -11.96 2.06
C PRO A 137 11.21 -12.26 0.72
N GLN A 138 11.46 -11.21 -0.07
CA GLN A 138 12.13 -11.29 -1.37
C GLN A 138 11.40 -12.07 -2.48
N THR A 139 10.19 -12.57 -2.24
CA THR A 139 9.35 -13.11 -3.32
C THR A 139 9.01 -11.98 -4.31
N ASP A 140 9.35 -12.17 -5.57
CA ASP A 140 9.13 -11.22 -6.67
C ASP A 140 7.96 -11.68 -7.54
N PHE A 141 6.98 -10.79 -7.70
CA PHE A 141 5.79 -11.00 -8.52
C PHE A 141 5.64 -9.94 -9.61
N HIS A 142 6.64 -9.09 -9.85
CA HIS A 142 6.54 -8.02 -10.85
C HIS A 142 6.31 -8.53 -12.27
N ASP A 143 6.80 -9.74 -12.59
CA ASP A 143 6.58 -10.40 -13.88
C ASP A 143 5.45 -11.44 -13.83
N ASN A 144 4.78 -11.61 -12.68
CA ASN A 144 3.71 -12.59 -12.53
C ASN A 144 2.46 -12.18 -13.32
N LEU A 145 1.82 -13.15 -13.98
CA LEU A 145 0.62 -12.92 -14.78
C LEU A 145 -0.50 -12.21 -14.00
N LEU A 146 -0.76 -12.60 -12.74
CA LEU A 146 -1.79 -11.97 -11.93
C LEU A 146 -1.45 -10.50 -11.61
N TYR A 147 -0.17 -10.16 -11.46
CA TYR A 147 0.25 -8.79 -11.20
C TYR A 147 0.16 -7.94 -12.47
N THR A 148 0.70 -8.42 -13.59
CA THR A 148 0.70 -7.70 -14.87
C THR A 148 -0.70 -7.51 -15.43
N SER A 149 -1.62 -8.43 -15.13
CA SER A 149 -3.04 -8.31 -15.46
C SER A 149 -3.88 -7.63 -14.37
N GLY A 150 -3.29 -7.19 -13.24
CA GLY A 150 -3.98 -6.43 -12.20
C GLY A 150 -4.94 -7.22 -11.30
N HIS A 151 -4.86 -8.55 -11.25
CA HIS A 151 -5.62 -9.41 -10.33
C HIS A 151 -5.03 -9.36 -8.90
N ILE A 152 -3.75 -9.05 -8.78
CA ILE A 152 -3.08 -8.80 -7.50
C ILE A 152 -2.33 -7.46 -7.52
N ILE A 153 -2.19 -6.86 -6.34
CA ILE A 153 -1.50 -5.59 -6.12
C ILE A 153 -0.48 -5.78 -5.00
N LEU A 154 0.78 -5.44 -5.27
CA LEU A 154 1.85 -5.49 -4.26
C LEU A 154 1.73 -4.26 -3.37
N GLN A 155 1.28 -4.46 -2.15
CA GLN A 155 1.01 -3.38 -1.20
C GLN A 155 1.31 -3.86 0.21
N ASP A 156 2.15 -3.11 0.94
CA ASP A 156 2.42 -3.37 2.34
C ASP A 156 1.12 -3.40 3.17
N LYS A 157 1.09 -4.27 4.19
CA LYS A 157 -0.08 -4.46 5.06
C LYS A 157 -0.50 -3.17 5.76
N ALA A 158 0.43 -2.36 6.27
CA ALA A 158 0.09 -1.11 6.93
C ALA A 158 -0.48 -0.09 5.93
N SER A 159 0.01 -0.08 4.69
CA SER A 159 -0.55 0.73 3.60
C SER A 159 -1.97 0.32 3.17
N CYS A 160 -2.44 -0.88 3.57
CA CYS A 160 -3.82 -1.31 3.35
C CYS A 160 -4.80 -0.76 4.40
N LEU A 161 -4.30 -0.40 5.60
CA LEU A 161 -5.14 0.04 6.72
C LEU A 161 -5.98 1.28 6.41
N PRO A 162 -5.48 2.35 5.76
CA PRO A 162 -6.27 3.57 5.61
C PRO A 162 -7.58 3.38 4.86
N ALA A 163 -7.55 2.68 3.73
CA ALA A 163 -8.75 2.38 2.94
C ALA A 163 -9.67 1.41 3.67
N PHE A 164 -9.11 0.39 4.33
CA PHE A 164 -9.87 -0.59 5.13
C PHE A 164 -10.63 0.07 6.29
N LEU A 165 -9.96 0.98 7.01
CA LEU A 165 -10.53 1.68 8.16
C LEU A 165 -11.49 2.81 7.77
N LEU A 166 -11.31 3.41 6.59
CA LEU A 166 -12.31 4.33 6.04
C LEU A 166 -13.61 3.57 5.78
N GLY A 167 -13.51 2.35 5.23
CA GLY A 167 -14.63 1.42 5.07
C GLY A 167 -15.85 2.01 4.38
N PRO A 168 -15.71 2.73 3.25
CA PRO A 168 -16.83 3.44 2.65
C PRO A 168 -17.91 2.48 2.12
N ALA A 169 -19.17 2.83 2.33
CA ALA A 169 -20.29 2.07 1.77
C ALA A 169 -20.31 2.18 0.24
N ALA A 170 -20.65 1.08 -0.44
CA ALA A 170 -20.80 1.09 -1.90
C ALA A 170 -21.80 2.17 -2.34
N GLY A 171 -21.44 2.98 -3.33
CA GLY A 171 -22.23 4.12 -3.79
C GLY A 171 -21.86 5.47 -3.17
N SER A 172 -21.05 5.49 -2.11
CA SER A 172 -20.60 6.74 -1.47
C SER A 172 -19.62 7.53 -2.34
N HIS A 173 -19.50 8.82 -2.03
CA HIS A 173 -18.52 9.72 -2.67
C HIS A 173 -17.35 9.93 -1.72
N ILE A 174 -16.15 9.70 -2.21
CA ILE A 174 -14.92 9.69 -1.40
C ILE A 174 -13.87 10.58 -2.06
N ILE A 175 -13.09 11.29 -1.23
CA ILE A 175 -11.87 11.96 -1.69
C ILE A 175 -10.65 11.15 -1.29
N ASP A 176 -9.70 11.02 -2.20
CA ASP A 176 -8.31 10.66 -1.93
C ASP A 176 -7.45 11.91 -2.16
N ALA A 177 -7.04 12.56 -1.08
CA ALA A 177 -6.49 13.92 -1.10
C ALA A 177 -5.04 14.00 -1.61
N CYS A 178 -4.29 12.89 -1.53
CA CYS A 178 -2.89 12.78 -1.93
C CYS A 178 -2.68 11.41 -2.58
N ALA A 179 -3.30 11.21 -3.73
CA ALA A 179 -3.72 9.89 -4.16
C ALA A 179 -2.64 9.09 -4.91
N ALA A 180 -1.70 9.75 -5.59
CA ALA A 180 -0.76 9.04 -6.43
C ALA A 180 0.27 8.27 -5.57
N PRO A 181 0.76 7.08 -5.99
CA PRO A 181 0.55 6.41 -7.26
C PRO A 181 -0.71 5.52 -7.34
N GLY A 182 -1.67 5.65 -6.42
CA GLY A 182 -3.00 5.02 -6.56
C GLY A 182 -3.20 3.67 -5.88
N ASN A 183 -2.25 3.19 -5.08
CA ASN A 183 -2.43 1.92 -4.35
C ASN A 183 -3.62 1.98 -3.39
N LYS A 184 -3.75 3.06 -2.60
CA LYS A 184 -4.86 3.27 -1.67
C LYS A 184 -6.16 3.56 -2.41
N THR A 185 -6.11 4.37 -3.47
CA THR A 185 -7.25 4.64 -4.35
C THR A 185 -7.84 3.37 -4.98
N SER A 186 -6.99 2.47 -5.48
CA SER A 186 -7.46 1.17 -6.02
C SER A 186 -8.08 0.29 -4.94
N HIS A 187 -7.63 0.41 -3.70
CA HIS A 187 -8.22 -0.31 -2.56
C HIS A 187 -9.60 0.27 -2.21
N LEU A 188 -9.75 1.60 -2.18
CA LEU A 188 -11.04 2.26 -2.02
C LEU A 188 -12.04 1.83 -3.10
N ALA A 189 -11.61 1.80 -4.36
CA ALA A 189 -12.46 1.34 -5.47
C ALA A 189 -12.94 -0.10 -5.31
N ALA A 190 -12.06 -0.99 -4.81
CA ALA A 190 -12.40 -2.36 -4.51
C ALA A 190 -13.45 -2.48 -3.38
N ILE A 191 -13.31 -1.70 -2.30
CA ILE A 191 -14.29 -1.65 -1.20
C ILE A 191 -15.64 -1.12 -1.69
N LEU A 192 -15.62 -0.07 -2.51
CA LEU A 192 -16.79 0.52 -3.16
C LEU A 192 -17.43 -0.38 -4.22
N LYS A 193 -16.75 -1.47 -4.64
CA LYS A 193 -17.15 -2.34 -5.75
C LYS A 193 -17.41 -1.56 -7.04
N ASN A 194 -16.58 -0.55 -7.32
CA ASN A 194 -16.74 0.40 -8.42
C ASN A 194 -18.10 1.15 -8.44
N LYS A 195 -18.80 1.25 -7.29
CA LYS A 195 -20.06 1.99 -7.16
C LYS A 195 -19.83 3.26 -6.34
N GLY A 196 -20.29 4.40 -6.85
CA GLY A 196 -20.07 5.72 -6.24
C GLY A 196 -19.03 6.51 -7.03
N GLN A 197 -18.31 7.40 -6.35
CA GLN A 197 -17.34 8.28 -6.99
C GLN A 197 -16.12 8.48 -6.09
N ILE A 198 -14.93 8.30 -6.65
CA ILE A 198 -13.67 8.71 -6.00
C ILE A 198 -13.15 9.97 -6.69
N PHE A 199 -12.87 11.01 -5.93
CA PHE A 199 -12.16 12.20 -6.40
C PHE A 199 -10.73 12.12 -5.89
N ALA A 200 -9.76 12.00 -6.80
CA ALA A 200 -8.37 11.75 -6.47
C ALA A 200 -7.51 12.93 -6.93
N PHE A 201 -6.76 13.51 -5.98
CA PHE A 201 -5.93 14.69 -6.19
C PHE A 201 -4.46 14.34 -5.99
N ASP A 202 -3.59 14.89 -6.84
CA ASP A 202 -2.15 14.93 -6.63
C ASP A 202 -1.56 16.08 -7.46
N VAL A 203 -0.41 16.62 -7.06
CA VAL A 203 0.26 17.71 -7.78
C VAL A 203 1.26 17.21 -8.82
N ASP A 204 1.76 15.98 -8.67
CA ASP A 204 2.81 15.42 -9.53
C ASP A 204 2.22 14.72 -10.76
N THR A 205 2.45 15.30 -11.93
CA THR A 205 1.98 14.79 -13.23
C THR A 205 2.48 13.40 -13.56
N LYS A 206 3.72 13.05 -13.20
CA LYS A 206 4.31 11.73 -13.49
C LYS A 206 3.72 10.67 -12.58
N ARG A 207 3.52 10.99 -11.30
CA ARG A 207 2.85 10.09 -10.36
C ARG A 207 1.38 9.90 -10.75
N LEU A 208 0.68 10.92 -11.24
CA LEU A 208 -0.67 10.79 -11.79
C LEU A 208 -0.74 9.92 -13.04
N ALA A 209 0.21 10.05 -13.97
CA ALA A 209 0.28 9.15 -15.13
C ALA A 209 0.49 7.68 -14.72
N THR A 210 1.34 7.46 -13.71
CA THR A 210 1.56 6.14 -13.11
C THR A 210 0.26 5.63 -12.46
N MET A 211 -0.40 6.47 -11.66
CA MET A 211 -1.68 6.18 -11.03
C MET A 211 -2.75 5.79 -12.04
N ASN A 212 -2.92 6.57 -13.11
CA ASN A 212 -3.88 6.26 -14.17
C ASN A 212 -3.62 4.86 -14.76
N THR A 213 -2.36 4.55 -15.07
CA THR A 213 -1.97 3.22 -15.59
C THR A 213 -2.30 2.12 -14.59
N MET A 214 -2.01 2.34 -13.30
CA MET A 214 -2.27 1.36 -12.24
C MET A 214 -3.77 1.13 -12.01
N LEU A 215 -4.58 2.20 -11.99
CA LEU A 215 -6.04 2.13 -11.81
C LEU A 215 -6.72 1.45 -13.00
N MET A 216 -6.32 1.79 -14.23
CA MET A 216 -6.83 1.13 -15.43
C MET A 216 -6.49 -0.37 -15.44
N ARG A 217 -5.25 -0.73 -15.09
CA ARG A 217 -4.84 -2.15 -14.97
C ARG A 217 -5.64 -2.89 -13.90
N ALA A 218 -5.91 -2.23 -12.77
CA ALA A 218 -6.72 -2.75 -11.68
C ALA A 218 -8.24 -2.80 -12.01
N GLY A 219 -8.69 -2.27 -13.15
CA GLY A 219 -10.10 -2.28 -13.55
C GLY A 219 -10.96 -1.32 -12.72
N VAL A 220 -10.36 -0.24 -12.21
CA VAL A 220 -11.09 0.81 -11.50
C VAL A 220 -11.82 1.69 -12.49
N THR A 221 -13.11 1.90 -12.30
CA THR A 221 -13.96 2.68 -13.24
C THR A 221 -14.60 3.91 -12.61
N SER A 222 -14.73 3.95 -11.29
CA SER A 222 -15.45 5.00 -10.57
C SER A 222 -14.52 6.04 -9.94
N PHE A 223 -13.69 6.69 -10.74
CA PHE A 223 -12.73 7.69 -10.25
C PHE A 223 -12.60 8.91 -11.18
N GLN A 224 -12.24 10.05 -10.60
CA GLN A 224 -11.89 11.28 -11.30
C GLN A 224 -10.53 11.73 -10.79
N LEU A 225 -9.54 11.80 -11.68
CA LEU A 225 -8.23 12.35 -11.38
C LEU A 225 -8.23 13.86 -11.62
N ALA A 226 -7.68 14.62 -10.69
CA ALA A 226 -7.40 16.03 -10.84
C ALA A 226 -5.94 16.31 -10.48
N GLN A 227 -5.21 16.91 -11.42
CA GLN A 227 -3.89 17.47 -11.12
C GLN A 227 -4.09 18.83 -10.44
N GLN A 228 -4.20 18.81 -9.12
CA GLN A 228 -4.53 19.99 -8.33
C GLN A 228 -3.93 19.84 -6.93
N ASP A 229 -3.48 20.95 -6.35
CA ASP A 229 -3.17 20.99 -4.92
C ASP A 229 -4.47 20.87 -4.12
N PHE A 230 -4.57 19.85 -3.28
CA PHE A 230 -5.77 19.60 -2.49
C PHE A 230 -6.15 20.80 -1.62
N LEU A 231 -5.19 21.60 -1.14
CA LEU A 231 -5.46 22.83 -0.38
C LEU A 231 -6.22 23.92 -1.17
N THR A 232 -6.26 23.80 -2.50
CA THR A 232 -6.97 24.74 -3.39
C THR A 232 -8.34 24.22 -3.82
N VAL A 233 -8.73 23.02 -3.39
CA VAL A 233 -10.04 22.45 -3.68
C VAL A 233 -11.07 23.15 -2.80
N ASP A 234 -12.09 23.77 -3.39
CA ASP A 234 -13.15 24.41 -2.61
C ASP A 234 -14.07 23.33 -1.98
N PRO A 235 -14.14 23.20 -0.64
CA PRO A 235 -15.03 22.25 0.01
C PRO A 235 -16.52 22.52 -0.24
N SER A 236 -16.87 23.76 -0.63
CA SER A 236 -18.23 24.20 -0.91
C SER A 236 -18.66 23.94 -2.36
N ASP A 237 -17.76 23.48 -3.23
CA ASP A 237 -18.10 23.14 -4.61
C ASP A 237 -19.21 22.06 -4.62
N PRO A 238 -20.34 22.29 -5.31
CA PRO A 238 -21.45 21.34 -5.40
C PRO A 238 -21.03 19.92 -5.82
N LYS A 239 -19.92 19.78 -6.57
CA LYS A 239 -19.33 18.50 -6.95
C LYS A 239 -18.96 17.63 -5.74
N TYR A 240 -18.52 18.24 -4.64
CA TYR A 240 -18.07 17.55 -3.44
C TYR A 240 -19.10 17.54 -2.30
N SER A 241 -20.28 18.14 -2.52
CA SER A 241 -21.38 18.21 -1.54
C SER A 241 -21.84 16.87 -0.95
N LYS A 242 -21.58 15.76 -1.64
CA LYS A 242 -21.94 14.39 -1.21
C LYS A 242 -20.77 13.58 -0.63
N VAL A 243 -19.59 14.18 -0.48
CA VAL A 243 -18.41 13.47 0.00
C VAL A 243 -18.57 13.17 1.49
N THR A 244 -18.72 11.88 1.81
CA THR A 244 -18.89 11.40 3.19
C THR A 244 -17.61 10.85 3.79
N GLY A 245 -16.60 10.57 2.97
CA GLY A 245 -15.33 10.01 3.43
C GLY A 245 -14.12 10.63 2.74
N ILE A 246 -13.04 10.82 3.50
CA ILE A 246 -11.76 11.30 2.96
C ILE A 246 -10.63 10.40 3.43
N LEU A 247 -9.79 9.97 2.48
CA LEU A 247 -8.48 9.37 2.75
C LEU A 247 -7.42 10.45 2.55
N LEU A 248 -6.61 10.69 3.58
CA LEU A 248 -5.55 11.68 3.57
C LEU A 248 -4.21 11.02 3.93
N ASP A 249 -3.41 10.74 2.89
CA ASP A 249 -2.07 10.15 2.99
C ASP A 249 -1.01 11.12 2.42
N PRO A 250 -0.72 12.23 3.12
CA PRO A 250 0.12 13.29 2.60
C PRO A 250 1.60 12.87 2.49
N SER A 251 2.37 13.70 1.78
CA SER A 251 3.82 13.56 1.76
C SER A 251 4.40 13.59 3.18
N CYS A 252 5.25 12.60 3.47
CA CYS A 252 5.84 12.36 4.78
C CYS A 252 7.38 12.30 4.68
N SER A 253 8.10 12.29 5.79
CA SER A 253 9.55 12.10 5.81
C SER A 253 10.02 10.77 5.19
N GLY A 254 9.13 9.77 5.13
CA GLY A 254 9.40 8.41 4.72
C GLY A 254 10.08 7.58 5.80
N SER A 255 10.12 8.08 7.04
CA SER A 255 10.94 7.54 8.14
C SER A 255 10.60 6.11 8.58
N GLY A 256 9.50 5.53 8.10
CA GLY A 256 9.10 4.15 8.36
C GLY A 256 9.46 3.14 7.26
N MET A 257 9.95 3.58 6.10
CA MET A 257 10.23 2.67 4.99
C MET A 257 11.53 1.87 5.21
N VAL A 258 11.46 0.54 5.09
CA VAL A 258 12.56 -0.41 5.35
C VAL A 258 13.61 -0.45 4.23
N ASN A 259 13.20 -0.24 2.98
CA ASN A 259 14.10 -0.27 1.81
C ASN A 259 14.24 1.13 1.22
N ARG A 260 14.71 2.10 2.02
CA ARG A 260 14.91 3.46 1.54
C ARG A 260 16.06 3.52 0.56
N LEU A 261 15.95 4.39 -0.44
CA LEU A 261 17.11 4.68 -1.29
C LEU A 261 18.19 5.34 -0.42
N PRO A 262 19.49 5.17 -0.71
CA PRO A 262 20.58 5.71 0.13
C PRO A 262 20.55 7.24 0.38
N ARG A 263 19.76 8.01 -0.40
CA ARG A 263 19.53 9.45 -0.18
C ARG A 263 18.40 9.72 0.84
N GLU A 264 17.51 8.77 1.04
CA GLU A 264 16.37 8.82 1.95
C GLU A 264 16.70 8.22 3.34
N GLU A 265 17.82 7.48 3.44
CA GLU A 265 18.36 6.96 4.70
C GLU A 265 18.86 8.06 5.64
N ALA A 266 19.25 9.23 5.11
CA ALA A 266 19.58 10.38 5.94
C ALA A 266 18.31 10.87 6.65
N ALA A 267 18.38 10.96 7.99
CA ALA A 267 17.29 11.53 8.79
C ALA A 267 16.88 12.90 8.22
N PRO A 268 15.56 13.20 8.14
CA PRO A 268 15.12 14.50 7.68
C PRO A 268 15.72 15.59 8.58
N SER A 269 16.15 16.72 8.01
CA SER A 269 16.53 17.86 8.83
C SER A 269 15.34 18.31 9.67
N ALA A 270 15.59 18.83 10.88
CA ALA A 270 14.53 19.35 11.75
C ALA A 270 13.63 20.37 11.03
N GLN A 271 14.23 21.23 10.20
CA GLN A 271 13.49 22.20 9.38
C GLN A 271 12.57 21.53 8.35
N ARG A 272 13.03 20.47 7.67
CA ARG A 272 12.19 19.71 6.73
C ARG A 272 11.05 19.01 7.46
N LEU A 273 11.33 18.41 8.61
CA LEU A 273 10.33 17.72 9.42
C LEU A 273 9.22 18.69 9.86
N GLN A 274 9.60 19.87 10.37
CA GLN A 274 8.66 20.93 10.73
C GLN A 274 7.84 21.44 9.54
N ALA A 275 8.47 21.61 8.36
CA ALA A 275 7.74 22.02 7.15
C ALA A 275 6.71 20.97 6.70
N LEU A 276 7.06 19.68 6.77
CA LEU A 276 6.15 18.57 6.48
C LEU A 276 4.99 18.53 7.48
N ALA A 277 5.27 18.58 8.78
CA ALA A 277 4.25 18.64 9.82
C ALA A 277 3.30 19.85 9.67
N GLY A 278 3.85 21.02 9.34
CA GLY A 278 3.07 22.23 9.06
C GLY A 278 2.15 22.08 7.85
N PHE A 279 2.63 21.45 6.77
CA PHE A 279 1.79 21.12 5.61
C PHE A 279 0.71 20.09 5.98
N GLN A 280 1.07 19.04 6.72
CA GLN A 280 0.16 17.98 7.17
C GLN A 280 -0.97 18.51 8.05
N ARG A 281 -0.69 19.46 8.96
CA ARG A 281 -1.73 20.15 9.74
C ARG A 281 -2.68 20.93 8.84
N LYS A 282 -2.17 21.74 7.92
CA LYS A 282 -3.00 22.54 6.99
C LYS A 282 -3.93 21.66 6.16
N VAL A 283 -3.38 20.58 5.58
CA VAL A 283 -4.14 19.69 4.70
C VAL A 283 -5.17 18.86 5.47
N LEU A 284 -4.87 18.48 6.72
CA LEU A 284 -5.83 17.82 7.61
C LEU A 284 -6.96 18.76 8.03
N SER A 285 -6.65 19.98 8.50
CA SER A 285 -7.68 20.99 8.83
C SER A 285 -8.55 21.32 7.62
N HIS A 286 -7.96 21.41 6.42
CA HIS A 286 -8.69 21.62 5.18
C HIS A 286 -9.61 20.44 4.83
N ALA A 287 -9.12 19.20 4.94
CA ALA A 287 -9.94 18.02 4.67
C ALA A 287 -11.17 17.95 5.58
N LEU A 288 -11.04 18.34 6.85
CA LEU A 288 -12.16 18.34 7.80
C LEU A 288 -13.23 19.43 7.51
N SER A 289 -12.91 20.43 6.69
CA SER A 289 -13.86 21.50 6.32
C SER A 289 -14.93 21.07 5.30
N PHE A 290 -14.86 19.85 4.76
CA PHE A 290 -15.88 19.34 3.83
C PHE A 290 -17.23 19.14 4.54
N PRO A 291 -18.34 19.71 4.03
CA PRO A 291 -19.58 19.87 4.78
C PRO A 291 -20.28 18.54 5.10
N ALA A 292 -20.26 17.58 4.16
CA ALA A 292 -20.90 16.28 4.32
C ALA A 292 -19.97 15.20 4.90
N LEU A 293 -18.74 15.57 5.27
CA LEU A 293 -17.74 14.62 5.76
C LEU A 293 -18.23 13.93 7.05
N GLN A 294 -18.22 12.60 7.04
CA GLN A 294 -18.56 11.77 8.21
C GLN A 294 -17.34 11.10 8.80
N ARG A 295 -16.42 10.61 7.96
CA ARG A 295 -15.21 9.91 8.40
C ARG A 295 -13.99 10.31 7.59
N LEU A 296 -12.89 10.61 8.26
CA LEU A 296 -11.59 10.86 7.65
C LEU A 296 -10.57 9.88 8.18
N VAL A 297 -9.72 9.36 7.30
CA VAL A 297 -8.55 8.57 7.71
C VAL A 297 -7.28 9.28 7.29
N TYR A 298 -6.53 9.72 8.29
CA TYR A 298 -5.21 10.32 8.15
C TYR A 298 -4.14 9.25 8.29
N SER A 299 -3.15 9.21 7.41
CA SER A 299 -2.03 8.27 7.52
C SER A 299 -0.70 8.84 7.06
N THR A 300 0.39 8.31 7.62
CA THR A 300 1.74 8.60 7.15
C THR A 300 2.61 7.35 7.15
N CYS A 301 3.65 7.41 6.34
CA CYS A 301 4.80 6.50 6.32
C CYS A 301 5.91 6.91 7.31
N SER A 302 5.58 7.64 8.38
CA SER A 302 6.54 8.23 9.32
C SER A 302 6.49 7.60 10.72
N LEU A 303 7.64 7.54 11.37
CA LEU A 303 7.81 7.20 12.78
C LEU A 303 7.84 8.43 13.69
N HIS A 304 8.00 9.63 13.12
CA HIS A 304 8.11 10.88 13.88
C HIS A 304 6.77 11.30 14.48
N ARG A 305 6.75 11.62 15.77
CA ARG A 305 5.55 12.08 16.48
C ARG A 305 5.04 13.40 15.91
N GLU A 306 5.97 14.23 15.47
CA GLU A 306 5.76 15.56 14.89
C GLU A 306 4.93 15.54 13.60
N GLU A 307 4.99 14.44 12.84
CA GLU A 307 4.18 14.22 11.64
C GLU A 307 2.90 13.43 11.93
N ASN A 308 2.69 12.97 13.17
CA ASN A 308 1.69 11.97 13.50
C ASN A 308 0.75 12.48 14.60
N GLU A 309 0.99 12.08 15.86
CA GLU A 309 0.15 12.43 16.99
C GLU A 309 0.08 13.95 17.20
N ASP A 310 1.18 14.67 17.00
CA ASP A 310 1.21 16.12 17.22
C ASP A 310 0.35 16.86 16.17
N VAL A 311 0.31 16.36 14.92
CA VAL A 311 -0.58 16.89 13.87
C VAL A 311 -2.04 16.63 14.23
N VAL A 312 -2.38 15.38 14.58
CA VAL A 312 -3.75 14.99 14.94
C VAL A 312 -4.24 15.78 16.15
N HIS A 313 -3.41 15.90 17.18
CA HIS A 313 -3.74 16.66 18.38
C HIS A 313 -3.99 18.13 18.07
N ALA A 314 -3.09 18.76 17.32
CA ALA A 314 -3.22 20.17 16.97
C ALA A 314 -4.50 20.47 16.20
N VAL A 315 -4.89 19.61 15.26
CA VAL A 315 -6.14 19.80 14.50
C VAL A 315 -7.38 19.51 15.36
N LEU A 316 -7.35 18.50 16.23
CA LEU A 316 -8.47 18.24 17.15
C LEU A 316 -8.64 19.34 18.20
N GLN A 317 -7.60 20.08 18.58
CA GLN A 317 -7.74 21.27 19.41
C GLN A 317 -8.47 22.40 18.67
N GLU A 318 -8.31 22.51 17.36
CA GLU A 318 -8.98 23.52 16.52
C GLU A 318 -10.42 23.12 16.15
N GLN A 319 -10.67 21.85 15.88
CA GLN A 319 -11.93 21.35 15.31
C GLN A 319 -12.63 20.26 16.14
N GLY A 320 -12.22 20.09 17.41
CA GLY A 320 -12.72 19.03 18.29
C GLY A 320 -14.20 19.14 18.66
N SER A 321 -14.84 20.29 18.40
CA SER A 321 -16.29 20.45 18.52
C SER A 321 -17.06 19.61 17.49
N ASP A 322 -16.45 19.38 16.33
CA ASP A 322 -17.12 18.79 15.17
C ASP A 322 -16.63 17.36 14.92
N PHE A 323 -15.38 17.07 15.25
CA PHE A 323 -14.76 15.76 15.03
C PHE A 323 -14.12 15.18 16.29
N ARG A 324 -14.08 13.84 16.35
CA ARG A 324 -13.37 13.08 17.40
C ARG A 324 -12.47 12.01 16.80
N LEU A 325 -11.41 11.68 17.54
CA LEU A 325 -10.60 10.50 17.28
C LEU A 325 -11.36 9.23 17.68
N VAL A 326 -11.36 8.24 16.79
CA VAL A 326 -12.00 6.95 17.02
C VAL A 326 -10.95 5.92 17.42
N HIS A 327 -11.24 5.14 18.45
CA HIS A 327 -10.46 3.95 18.81
C HIS A 327 -10.74 2.82 17.80
N ALA A 328 -10.19 2.98 16.59
CA ALA A 328 -10.39 2.05 15.50
C ALA A 328 -9.52 0.79 15.67
N PHE A 329 -10.05 -0.31 15.14
CA PHE A 329 -9.37 -1.59 14.99
C PHE A 329 -8.66 -2.12 16.27
N PRO A 330 -9.44 -2.49 17.32
CA PRO A 330 -8.88 -2.89 18.61
C PRO A 330 -7.93 -4.09 18.56
N SER A 331 -8.08 -4.98 17.57
CA SER A 331 -7.20 -6.14 17.39
C SER A 331 -5.79 -5.78 16.90
N TRP A 332 -5.56 -4.53 16.48
CA TRP A 332 -4.23 -4.08 16.09
C TRP A 332 -3.37 -3.75 17.31
N PRO A 333 -2.19 -4.38 17.48
CA PRO A 333 -1.47 -4.37 18.75
C PRO A 333 -0.76 -3.03 19.04
N CYS A 334 -0.30 -2.33 18.00
CA CYS A 334 0.55 -1.15 18.16
C CYS A 334 -0.29 0.14 18.08
N ARG A 335 -0.38 0.85 19.20
CA ARG A 335 -1.17 2.08 19.34
C ARG A 335 -0.31 3.33 19.19
N GLY A 336 -0.97 4.49 19.11
CA GLY A 336 -0.31 5.80 19.11
C GLY A 336 0.52 6.04 20.37
N LEU A 337 1.51 6.93 20.27
CA LEU A 337 2.32 7.35 21.42
C LEU A 337 1.47 8.18 22.38
N ALA A 338 1.76 8.09 23.68
CA ALA A 338 1.08 8.85 24.74
C ALA A 338 1.43 10.35 24.70
N ALA A 339 1.06 11.03 23.61
CA ALA A 339 1.32 12.44 23.36
C ALA A 339 0.19 13.35 23.90
N PHE A 340 -1.04 12.83 23.95
CA PHE A 340 -2.22 13.51 24.47
C PHE A 340 -3.26 12.48 24.95
N PRO A 341 -4.25 12.86 25.79
CA PRO A 341 -5.31 11.95 26.21
C PRO A 341 -6.13 11.42 25.02
N GLY A 342 -6.22 10.10 24.85
CA GLY A 342 -6.91 9.48 23.72
C GLY A 342 -5.99 9.15 22.53
N ALA A 343 -4.69 9.47 22.58
CA ALA A 343 -3.74 9.17 21.51
C ALA A 343 -3.60 7.66 21.22
N GLU A 344 -3.95 6.81 22.19
CA GLU A 344 -4.09 5.37 22.00
C GLU A 344 -5.17 5.01 20.97
N GLY A 345 -6.07 5.93 20.61
CA GLY A 345 -7.01 5.78 19.49
C GLY A 345 -6.32 5.67 18.13
N CYS A 346 -5.10 6.19 17.99
CA CYS A 346 -4.29 6.06 16.79
C CYS A 346 -3.62 4.67 16.68
N LEU A 347 -3.24 4.30 15.46
CA LEU A 347 -2.48 3.08 15.17
C LEU A 347 -1.06 3.44 14.73
N ARG A 348 -0.09 2.64 15.19
CA ARG A 348 1.27 2.63 14.66
C ARG A 348 1.61 1.26 14.10
N ALA A 349 2.56 1.21 13.20
CA ALA A 349 3.08 -0.02 12.64
C ALA A 349 4.60 0.04 12.60
N SER A 350 5.27 -1.10 12.71
CA SER A 350 6.73 -1.20 12.65
C SER A 350 7.17 -2.55 12.08
N PRO A 351 8.40 -2.65 11.54
CA PRO A 351 8.94 -3.93 11.10
C PRO A 351 9.08 -4.94 12.25
N ALA A 352 9.37 -4.47 13.47
CA ALA A 352 9.60 -5.34 14.62
C ALA A 352 8.29 -5.94 15.15
N ASP A 353 7.26 -5.11 15.30
CA ASP A 353 6.05 -5.47 16.05
C ASP A 353 4.95 -5.99 15.14
N THR A 354 4.79 -5.41 13.95
CA THR A 354 3.67 -5.72 13.04
C THR A 354 4.12 -6.41 11.76
N LEU A 355 5.43 -6.65 11.58
CA LEU A 355 6.03 -7.16 10.35
C LEU A 355 5.58 -6.36 9.11
N THR A 356 5.55 -5.04 9.22
CA THR A 356 5.18 -4.13 8.12
C THR A 356 6.22 -3.02 8.00
N HIS A 357 6.03 -2.11 7.04
CA HIS A 357 6.70 -0.82 7.11
C HIS A 357 6.26 -0.04 8.35
N GLY A 358 7.10 0.90 8.79
CA GLY A 358 6.73 1.92 9.75
C GLY A 358 5.60 2.79 9.22
N PHE A 359 4.52 2.93 9.99
CA PHE A 359 3.30 3.59 9.53
C PHE A 359 2.50 4.17 10.69
N PHE A 360 1.67 5.17 10.41
CA PHE A 360 0.73 5.77 11.35
C PHE A 360 -0.64 5.92 10.72
N VAL A 361 -1.70 5.70 11.50
CA VAL A 361 -3.09 5.92 11.06
C VAL A 361 -3.93 6.51 12.19
N ALA A 362 -4.72 7.54 11.88
CA ALA A 362 -5.74 8.09 12.76
C ALA A 362 -7.08 8.14 12.03
N VAL A 363 -8.15 7.72 12.71
CA VAL A 363 -9.52 7.73 12.17
C VAL A 363 -10.31 8.81 12.91
N LEU A 364 -10.77 9.81 12.18
CA LEU A 364 -11.58 10.91 12.71
C LEU A 364 -13.01 10.76 12.23
N GLU A 365 -13.97 10.98 13.11
CA GLU A 365 -15.41 10.95 12.79
C GLU A 365 -16.11 12.21 13.26
N ARG A 366 -17.10 12.67 12.48
CA ARG A 366 -17.95 13.79 12.87
C ARG A 366 -18.85 13.39 14.05
N HIS A 367 -19.10 14.31 14.98
CA HIS A 367 -20.05 14.11 16.08
C HIS A 367 -21.52 14.11 15.58
N GLY A 368 -22.10 12.93 15.28
CA GLY A 368 -23.53 12.75 14.93
C GLY A 368 -23.99 13.44 13.63
N GLU A 369 -24.98 13.00 12.84
CA GLU A 369 -25.93 11.89 12.85
C GLU A 369 -25.48 10.75 11.91
N GLY A 370 -25.69 9.49 12.34
CA GLY A 370 -25.34 8.31 11.54
C GLY A 370 -24.12 7.53 12.03
N ALA A 371 -23.80 7.61 13.33
CA ALA A 371 -22.97 6.58 13.97
C ALA A 371 -23.75 5.26 13.96
N ALA A 372 -23.75 4.57 12.81
CA ALA A 372 -23.80 3.12 12.84
C ALA A 372 -22.70 2.70 13.82
N ALA A 373 -23.09 1.97 14.87
CA ALA A 373 -22.17 1.35 15.83
C ALA A 373 -20.92 0.86 15.10
N PRO A 374 -19.71 0.98 15.69
CA PRO A 374 -18.44 0.75 15.01
C PRO A 374 -18.59 -0.47 14.11
N SER A 375 -18.72 -0.20 12.80
CA SER A 375 -19.04 -1.25 11.85
C SER A 375 -17.90 -2.22 11.98
N SER A 376 -18.19 -3.40 12.55
CA SER A 376 -17.23 -4.48 12.61
C SER A 376 -16.66 -4.59 11.19
N PRO A 377 -15.33 -4.73 11.04
CA PRO A 377 -14.76 -4.94 9.72
C PRO A 377 -15.54 -6.05 9.03
N PRO A 378 -15.78 -5.97 7.71
CA PRO A 378 -16.66 -6.90 7.01
C PRO A 378 -16.26 -8.34 7.35
N VAL A 379 -17.08 -8.98 8.19
CA VAL A 379 -16.90 -10.38 8.59
C VAL A 379 -17.24 -11.18 7.34
N ALA A 380 -16.29 -12.02 6.92
CA ALA A 380 -16.51 -12.97 5.84
C ALA A 380 -17.75 -13.81 6.17
N ALA A 381 -18.67 -13.92 5.22
CA ALA A 381 -19.80 -14.84 5.33
C ALA A 381 -19.24 -16.26 5.53
N GLU A 382 -19.56 -16.88 6.67
CA GLU A 382 -19.27 -18.29 6.90
C GLU A 382 -20.03 -19.11 5.85
N ASN A 383 -19.30 -19.90 5.07
CA ASN A 383 -19.88 -20.95 4.26
C ASN A 383 -20.51 -21.99 5.19
N PRO A 384 -21.76 -22.42 4.96
CA PRO A 384 -22.33 -23.52 5.72
C PRO A 384 -21.53 -24.80 5.43
N GLN A 385 -21.02 -25.45 6.47
CA GLN A 385 -20.52 -26.81 6.36
C GLN A 385 -21.64 -27.76 5.89
N PRO A 386 -21.34 -28.79 5.09
CA PRO A 386 -22.32 -29.76 4.67
C PRO A 386 -22.69 -30.68 5.85
N GLY A 387 -23.92 -30.55 6.33
CA GLY A 387 -24.51 -31.47 7.29
C GLY A 387 -24.65 -32.88 6.72
N GLU A 388 -24.28 -33.85 7.55
CA GLU A 388 -24.34 -35.29 7.30
C GLU A 388 -25.77 -35.79 7.04
N GLY A 389 -25.86 -36.76 6.14
CA GLY A 389 -26.73 -37.95 6.21
C GLY A 389 -28.24 -37.76 6.45
N ALA A 390 -29.03 -37.81 5.37
CA ALA A 390 -30.39 -38.34 5.42
C ALA A 390 -30.73 -39.10 4.13
N GLU A 391 -31.12 -40.36 4.28
CA GLU A 391 -31.57 -41.30 3.25
C GLU A 391 -32.90 -40.91 2.57
N PRO A 392 -33.24 -41.52 1.40
CA PRO A 392 -34.24 -40.97 0.49
C PRO A 392 -35.65 -41.51 0.75
N GLY A 393 -36.66 -40.64 0.66
CA GLY A 393 -38.06 -41.03 0.75
C GLY A 393 -39.03 -40.05 0.11
N ALA A 394 -39.76 -40.57 -0.88
CA ALA A 394 -41.06 -40.13 -1.40
C ALA A 394 -41.13 -38.93 -2.39
N ALA A 395 -41.65 -39.27 -3.57
CA ALA A 395 -41.99 -38.42 -4.69
C ALA A 395 -43.19 -37.50 -4.45
N HIS A 396 -43.24 -36.31 -5.09
CA HIS A 396 -44.45 -35.81 -5.77
C HIS A 396 -44.23 -34.65 -6.77
N LYS A 397 -44.65 -34.92 -8.01
CA LYS A 397 -45.31 -34.09 -9.04
C LYS A 397 -44.72 -32.74 -9.53
N LYS A 398 -44.31 -32.79 -10.81
CA LYS A 398 -44.15 -31.69 -11.78
C LYS A 398 -45.38 -30.78 -11.88
N ARG A 399 -45.18 -29.45 -11.91
CA ARG A 399 -46.07 -28.49 -12.60
C ARG A 399 -45.26 -27.57 -13.52
N LYS A 400 -45.55 -27.67 -14.83
CA LYS A 400 -45.08 -26.79 -15.91
C LYS A 400 -45.69 -25.39 -15.77
N ARG A 401 -44.94 -24.34 -16.09
CA ARG A 401 -45.49 -23.06 -16.56
C ARG A 401 -44.82 -22.64 -17.87
N LYS A 402 -45.67 -22.42 -18.88
CA LYS A 402 -45.37 -22.05 -20.27
C LYS A 402 -44.82 -20.62 -20.37
N LYS A 403 -43.85 -20.44 -21.27
CA LYS A 403 -43.44 -19.15 -21.84
C LYS A 403 -44.51 -18.67 -22.84
N GLN A 404 -44.78 -17.38 -22.86
CA GLN A 404 -45.57 -16.70 -23.89
C GLN A 404 -44.75 -15.52 -24.39
N TRP A 405 -44.39 -15.54 -25.66
CA TRP A 405 -43.79 -14.42 -26.39
C TRP A 405 -44.91 -13.70 -27.15
N VAL A 406 -44.88 -12.37 -27.16
CA VAL A 406 -45.76 -11.53 -27.98
C VAL A 406 -44.89 -10.77 -28.97
N LYS A 407 -45.18 -11.08 -30.24
CA LYS A 407 -44.95 -10.40 -31.54
C LYS A 407 -43.76 -9.46 -31.71
#